data_AF-A0A3N0ZEU5-F1
#
_entry.id   AF-A0A3N0ZEU5-F1
#
_cell.length_a   1.000
_cell.length_b   1.000
_cell.length_c   1.000
_cell.angle_alpha   90.00
_cell.angle_beta   90.00
_cell.angle_gamma   90.00
#
_symmetry.space_group_name_H-M   'P 1'
#
loop_
_entity.id
_entity.type
_entity.pdbx_description
1 polymer ?
#
loop_
_entity_poly.entity_id
_entity_poly.type
_entity_poly.pdbx_seq_one_letter_code
_entity_poly.pdbx_strand_id
1 'polypeptide(L)' 'WDGSFDLREAIDGVYDTMGRKVEGKERIRVDARNTTSGELEWECSGVPAGIYFILIRWRGGSETVPVVVE' A
#
# COMPACT_ATOMS: atom_id res chain seq x y z
N TRP A 1 -0.32 -15.54 -12.30
CA TRP A 1 -1.39 -14.93 -11.50
C TRP A 1 -2.68 -15.65 -11.84
N ASP A 2 -3.32 -16.29 -10.87
CA ASP A 2 -4.48 -17.20 -11.08
C ASP A 2 -5.84 -16.47 -10.98
N GLY A 3 -5.83 -15.14 -10.94
CA GLY A 3 -7.04 -14.31 -10.89
C GLY A 3 -7.72 -14.24 -9.52
N SER A 4 -7.20 -14.94 -8.50
CA SER A 4 -7.74 -14.91 -7.13
C SER A 4 -7.18 -13.77 -6.25
N PHE A 5 -6.22 -13.01 -6.78
CA PHE A 5 -5.57 -11.94 -6.04
C PHE A 5 -6.47 -10.69 -6.00
N ASP A 6 -7.02 -10.42 -4.82
CA ASP A 6 -7.62 -9.12 -4.53
C ASP A 6 -6.55 -8.21 -3.91
N LEU A 7 -6.10 -7.22 -4.69
CA LEU A 7 -5.09 -6.25 -4.26
C LEU A 7 -5.55 -5.48 -3.01
N ARG A 8 -6.85 -5.22 -2.86
CA ARG A 8 -7.37 -4.50 -1.70
C ARG A 8 -7.27 -5.32 -0.43
N GLU A 9 -7.44 -6.63 -0.52
CA GLU A 9 -7.22 -7.54 0.62
C GLU A 9 -5.73 -7.78 0.89
N ALA A 10 -4.88 -7.65 -0.13
CA ALA A 10 -3.44 -7.82 0.00
C ALA A 10 -2.74 -6.61 0.66
N ILE A 11 -3.33 -5.42 0.65
CA ILE A 11 -2.75 -4.25 1.32
C ILE A 11 -2.83 -4.43 2.83
N ASP A 12 -1.66 -4.45 3.46
CA ASP A 12 -1.55 -4.53 4.91
C ASP A 12 -1.70 -3.13 5.54
N GLY A 13 -1.00 -2.13 4.99
CA GLY A 13 -1.05 -0.73 5.45
C GLY A 13 0.24 0.04 5.13
N VAL A 14 0.45 1.16 5.81
CA VAL A 14 1.63 2.03 5.62
C VAL A 14 2.58 1.92 6.79
N TYR A 15 3.87 1.88 6.48
CA TYR A 15 4.96 1.74 7.43
C TYR A 15 5.98 2.87 7.26
N ASP A 16 6.57 3.32 8.36
CA ASP A 16 7.71 4.25 8.32
C ASP A 16 9.04 3.53 8.04
N THR A 17 10.12 4.29 7.93
CA THR A 17 11.49 3.77 7.71
C THR A 17 12.01 2.87 8.82
N MET A 18 11.39 2.89 10.00
CA MET A 18 11.72 2.02 11.14
C MET A 18 10.88 0.74 11.17
N GLY A 19 10.01 0.53 10.17
CA GLY A 19 9.12 -0.63 10.11
C GLY A 19 7.94 -0.54 11.07
N ARG A 20 7.63 0.65 11.61
CA ARG A 20 6.44 0.85 12.45
C ARG A 20 5.24 1.12 11.54
N LYS A 21 4.14 0.43 11.80
CA LYS A 21 2.88 0.67 11.08
C LYS A 21 2.30 2.02 11.54
N VAL A 22 2.12 2.93 10.59
CA VAL A 22 1.60 4.29 10.85
C VAL A 22 0.16 4.45 10.39
N GLU A 23 -0.29 3.62 9.44
CA GLU A 23 -1.66 3.66 8.93
C GLU A 23 -2.12 2.25 8.52
N GLY A 24 -3.42 2.00 8.67
CA GLY A 24 -4.05 0.78 8.15
C GLY A 24 -4.42 0.90 6.67
N LYS A 25 -5.22 -0.04 6.15
CA LYS A 25 -5.65 -0.02 4.74
C LYS A 25 -6.82 0.93 4.47
N GLU A 26 -7.43 1.49 5.52
CA GLU A 26 -8.68 2.24 5.47
C GLU A 26 -8.57 3.57 4.70
N ARG A 27 -7.38 4.19 4.68
CA ARG A 27 -7.09 5.42 3.93
C ARG A 27 -6.34 5.18 2.61
N ILE A 28 -6.26 3.94 2.17
CA ILE A 28 -5.66 3.57 0.89
C ILE A 28 -6.78 3.17 -0.07
N ARG A 29 -6.86 3.89 -1.18
CA ARG A 29 -7.73 3.55 -2.31
C ARG A 29 -6.92 2.78 -3.36
N VAL A 30 -7.58 1.76 -3.91
CA VAL A 30 -7.07 0.96 -5.02
C VAL A 30 -7.99 1.17 -6.20
N ASP A 31 -7.46 1.70 -7.29
CA ASP A 31 -8.18 1.79 -8.56
C ASP A 31 -7.55 0.83 -9.56
N ALA A 32 -8.15 -0.35 -9.73
CA ALA A 32 -7.66 -1.37 -10.65
C ALA A 32 -8.01 -0.98 -12.09
N ARG A 33 -7.00 -0.58 -12.87
CA ARG A 33 -7.17 -0.23 -14.29
C ARG A 33 -7.36 -1.46 -15.18
N ASN A 34 -6.73 -2.58 -14.81
CA ASN A 34 -6.94 -3.90 -15.42
C ASN A 34 -6.45 -5.02 -14.47
N THR A 35 -6.35 -6.25 -14.97
CA THR A 35 -5.93 -7.43 -14.18
C THR A 35 -4.46 -7.44 -13.77
N THR A 36 -3.65 -6.52 -14.30
CA THR A 36 -2.19 -6.47 -14.11
C THR A 36 -1.69 -5.10 -13.65
N SER A 37 -2.52 -4.06 -13.68
CA SER A 37 -2.15 -2.71 -13.28
C SER A 37 -3.31 -1.95 -12.64
N GLY A 38 -2.94 -1.00 -11.79
CA GLY A 38 -3.85 -0.12 -11.09
C GLY A 38 -3.10 1.01 -10.41
N GLU A 39 -3.84 1.89 -9.77
CA GLU A 39 -3.32 3.00 -8.98
C GLU A 39 -3.60 2.77 -7.50
N LEU A 40 -2.64 3.17 -6.68
CA LEU A 40 -2.73 3.20 -5.22
C LEU A 40 -2.67 4.66 -4.79
N GLU A 41 -3.72 5.12 -4.14
CA GLU A 41 -3.79 6.46 -3.59
C GLU A 41 -3.87 6.36 -2.07
N TRP A 42 -2.94 7.02 -1.38
CA TRP A 42 -2.96 7.12 0.07
C TRP A 42 -3.29 8.54 0.49
N GLU A 43 -4.38 8.69 1.24
CA GLU A 43 -4.76 9.96 1.83
C GLU A 43 -3.87 10.24 3.06
N CYS A 44 -2.78 10.96 2.83
CA CYS A 44 -1.71 11.18 3.80
C CYS A 44 -1.83 12.52 4.55
N SER A 45 -3.00 13.17 4.56
CA SER A 45 -3.15 14.42 5.32
C SER A 45 -2.84 14.24 6.81
N GLY A 46 -2.08 15.19 7.35
CA GLY A 46 -1.61 15.18 8.73
C GLY A 46 -0.42 14.26 9.01
N VAL A 47 0.09 13.54 8.00
CA VAL A 47 1.31 12.72 8.13
C VAL A 47 2.55 13.61 7.96
N PRO A 48 3.57 13.48 8.82
CA PRO A 48 4.81 14.25 8.67
C PRO A 48 5.53 13.95 7.36
N ALA A 49 6.19 14.97 6.79
CA ALA A 49 7.06 14.81 5.63
C ALA A 49 8.13 13.72 5.87
N GLY A 50 8.39 12.90 4.84
CA GLY A 50 9.31 11.78 4.95
C GLY A 50 9.04 10.65 3.97
N ILE A 51 9.75 9.54 4.16
CA ILE A 51 9.62 8.33 3.35
C ILE A 51 8.79 7.31 4.10
N TYR A 52 7.82 6.73 3.41
CA TYR A 52 6.93 5.69 3.90
C TYR A 52 6.83 4.55 2.90
N PHE A 53 6.31 3.41 3.34
CA PHE A 53 6.18 2.20 2.53
C PHE A 53 4.77 1.66 2.65
N ILE A 54 4.06 1.59 1.53
CA ILE A 54 2.81 0.82 1.45
C ILE A 54 3.21 -0.65 1.32
N LEU A 55 2.80 -1.48 2.28
CA LEU A 55 3.09 -2.91 2.30
C LEU A 55 1.94 -3.68 1.67
N ILE A 56 2.28 -4.48 0.65
CA ILE A 56 1.37 -5.40 -0.04
C ILE A 56 1.84 -6.81 0.28
N ARG A 57 0.95 -7.67 0.81
CA ARG A 57 1.25 -9.02 1.25
C ARG A 57 0.25 -10.01 0.70
N TRP A 58 0.76 -11.14 0.20
CA TRP A 58 -0.06 -12.24 -0.30
C TRP A 58 0.54 -13.58 0.07
N ARG A 59 -0.18 -14.66 -0.27
CA ARG A 59 0.30 -16.01 0.00
C ARG A 59 1.57 -16.27 -0.82
N GLY A 60 2.71 -16.29 -0.13
CA GLY A 60 4.02 -16.61 -0.72
C GLY A 60 4.91 -15.40 -1.01
N GLY A 61 4.51 -14.18 -0.66
CA GLY A 61 5.37 -13.01 -0.87
C GLY A 61 4.83 -11.71 -0.30
N SER A 62 5.68 -10.69 -0.37
CA SER A 62 5.33 -9.31 -0.06
C SER A 62 6.17 -8.36 -0.89
N GLU A 63 5.61 -7.20 -1.21
CA GLU A 63 6.29 -6.10 -1.89
C GLU A 63 5.98 -4.79 -1.19
N THR A 64 6.85 -3.81 -1.38
CA THR A 64 6.67 -2.47 -0.82
C THR A 64 6.71 -1.41 -1.91
N VAL A 65 5.78 -0.46 -1.83
CA VAL A 65 5.79 0.74 -2.67
C VAL A 65 6.31 1.91 -1.82
N PRO A 66 7.49 2.48 -2.11
CA PRO A 66 7.98 3.66 -1.42
C PRO A 66 7.17 4.89 -1.82
N VAL A 67 6.79 5.70 -0.84
CA VAL A 67 6.04 6.95 -1.00
C VAL A 67 6.80 8.07 -0.30
N VAL A 68 6.94 9.21 -0.96
CA VAL A 68 7.49 10.44 -0.37
C VAL A 68 6.32 11.36 -0.04
N VAL A 69 6.27 11.82 1.21
CA VAL A 69 5.33 12.84 1.69
C VAL A 69 6.09 14.16 1.84
N GLU A 70 5.54 15.24 1.30
CA GLU A 70 6.11 16.60 1.30
C GLU A 70 5.34 17.56 2.21
#